data_AF-V4AWV2-F1
#
_entry.id   AF-V4AWV2-F1
#
_cell.length_a   1.000
_cell.length_b   1.000
_cell.length_c   1.000
_cell.angle_alpha   90.00
_cell.angle_beta   90.00
_cell.angle_gamma   90.00
#
_symmetry.space_group_name_H-M   'P 1'
#
loop_
_entity.id
_entity.type
_entity.pdbx_description
1 polymer ?
#
loop_
_entity_poly.entity_id
_entity_poly.type
_entity_poly.pdbx_seq_one_letter_code
_entity_poly.pdbx_strand_id
1 'polypeptide(L)'
;MACETFLIGEQVINLSEYKWIGNNRKLQNKRSKRGSDGNIGDIQILDDFNARCGDNSEMIEGIDNVSLRTVIHRKENSHGDLLMNFLTVSNLAVLNERVGSQDFMCISNNGESVVDYVCIPHENLNTIESFSVLTMPQVINDVLIQPNAISDDSILLWEVETTVQIEVPKP
;
A
#
# COMPACT_ATOMS: atom_id res chain seq x y z
N MET A 1 12.16 0.03 -0.48
CA MET A 1 11.20 0.41 -1.53
C MET A 1 10.36 -0.79 -1.95
N ALA A 2 9.05 -0.71 -1.71
CA ALA A 2 8.04 -1.66 -2.20
C ALA A 2 7.08 -0.92 -3.17
N CYS A 3 6.51 -1.66 -4.12
CA CYS A 3 5.64 -1.13 -5.17
C CYS A 3 4.56 -2.17 -5.50
N GLU A 4 3.31 -1.73 -5.55
CA GLU A 4 2.15 -2.51 -5.99
C GLU A 4 1.66 -2.01 -7.36
N THR A 5 1.23 -2.92 -8.22
CA THR A 5 0.77 -2.62 -9.58
C THR A 5 -0.26 -3.64 -10.06
N PHE A 6 -1.24 -3.18 -10.82
CA PHE A 6 -2.24 -3.99 -11.48
C PHE A 6 -1.81 -4.35 -12.90
N LEU A 7 -0.82 -5.24 -13.02
CA LEU A 7 -0.35 -5.72 -14.32
C LEU A 7 -1.30 -6.76 -14.91
N ILE A 8 -1.67 -6.61 -16.18
CA ILE A 8 -2.55 -7.53 -16.89
C ILE A 8 -1.71 -8.53 -17.70
N GLY A 9 -2.02 -9.83 -17.57
CA GLY A 9 -1.43 -10.88 -18.40
C GLY A 9 0.06 -11.13 -18.16
N GLU A 10 0.90 -10.81 -19.15
CA GLU A 10 2.36 -10.97 -19.11
C GLU A 10 3.13 -9.65 -18.94
N GLN A 11 2.44 -8.56 -18.63
CA GLN A 11 3.09 -7.27 -18.42
C GLN A 11 4.04 -7.34 -17.21
N VAL A 12 5.23 -6.76 -17.36
CA VAL A 12 6.25 -6.67 -16.32
C VAL A 12 6.77 -5.23 -16.35
N ILE A 13 6.70 -4.55 -15.21
CA ILE A 13 7.42 -3.30 -15.00
C ILE A 13 8.74 -3.65 -14.33
N ASN A 14 9.84 -3.16 -14.87
CA ASN A 14 11.16 -3.42 -14.33
C ASN A 14 11.76 -2.10 -13.84
N LEU A 15 11.64 -1.83 -12.54
CA LEU A 15 12.26 -0.68 -11.90
C LEU A 15 13.48 -1.21 -11.14
N SER A 16 14.69 -0.88 -11.61
CA SER A 16 15.95 -1.45 -11.13
C SER A 16 16.25 -1.21 -9.65
N GLU A 17 15.55 -0.27 -9.01
CA GLU A 17 15.75 0.13 -7.61
C GLU A 17 14.69 -0.44 -6.65
N TYR A 18 13.69 -1.16 -7.15
CA TYR A 18 12.52 -1.57 -6.38
C TYR A 18 12.45 -3.09 -6.18
N LYS A 19 12.03 -3.52 -4.99
CA LYS A 19 11.70 -4.93 -4.70
C LYS A 19 10.19 -5.12 -4.86
N TRP A 20 9.80 -5.92 -5.84
CA TRP A 20 8.38 -6.26 -6.06
C TRP A 20 7.83 -7.16 -4.95
N ILE A 21 6.74 -6.73 -4.33
CA ILE A 21 5.96 -7.50 -3.35
C ILE A 21 4.51 -7.51 -3.87
N GLY A 22 4.11 -8.57 -4.58
CA GLY A 22 2.78 -8.63 -5.22
C GLY A 22 2.69 -9.62 -6.39
N ASN A 23 1.53 -9.67 -7.05
CA ASN A 23 1.15 -10.65 -8.07
C ASN A 23 1.88 -10.49 -9.42
N ASN A 24 3.20 -10.68 -9.45
CA ASN A 24 3.88 -11.04 -10.69
C ASN A 24 3.64 -12.55 -10.93
N ARG A 25 2.57 -12.92 -11.66
CA ARG A 25 2.06 -14.31 -11.75
C ARG A 25 3.10 -15.37 -12.12
N LYS A 26 4.25 -14.99 -12.71
CA LYS A 26 5.36 -15.92 -13.04
C LYS A 26 6.28 -16.23 -11.84
N LEU A 27 6.31 -15.37 -10.82
CA LEU A 27 7.11 -15.50 -9.59
C LEU A 27 6.20 -15.62 -8.36
N GLN A 28 5.18 -16.49 -8.41
CA GLN A 28 4.60 -16.96 -7.16
C GLN A 28 5.69 -17.65 -6.35
N ASN A 29 6.09 -17.04 -5.23
CA ASN A 29 6.83 -17.71 -4.16
C ASN A 29 5.93 -18.80 -3.57
N LYS A 30 5.76 -19.93 -4.28
CA LYS A 30 5.04 -21.14 -3.81
C LYS A 30 5.71 -21.81 -2.60
N ARG A 31 6.78 -21.21 -2.05
CA ARG A 31 7.62 -21.74 -0.98
C ARG A 31 8.22 -20.62 -0.11
N SER A 32 7.44 -19.61 0.29
CA SER A 32 7.84 -18.85 1.47
C SER A 32 7.96 -19.84 2.63
N LYS A 33 9.15 -19.98 3.21
CA LYS A 33 9.35 -20.81 4.41
C LYS A 33 8.42 -20.23 5.48
N ARG A 34 7.50 -21.05 6.02
CA ARG A 34 6.86 -20.76 7.31
C ARG A 34 7.97 -20.81 8.37
N GLY A 35 8.62 -19.69 8.62
CA GLY A 35 9.56 -19.51 9.72
C GLY A 35 8.78 -19.07 10.94
N SER A 36 8.54 -19.99 11.87
CA SER A 36 8.07 -19.70 13.23
C SER A 36 9.27 -19.56 14.17
N ASP A 37 10.24 -18.73 13.79
CA ASP A 37 11.43 -18.45 14.60
C ASP A 37 11.31 -17.06 15.19
N GLY A 38 10.44 -16.90 16.21
CA GLY A 38 10.51 -15.84 17.24
C GLY A 38 10.48 -14.36 16.84
N ASN A 39 10.60 -14.00 15.57
CA ASN A 39 10.40 -12.67 15.04
C ASN A 39 8.91 -12.54 14.71
N ILE A 40 8.23 -11.66 15.43
CA ILE A 40 6.89 -11.18 15.06
C ILE A 40 7.00 -10.72 13.61
N GLY A 41 6.33 -11.42 12.70
CA GLY A 41 6.42 -11.10 11.28
C GLY A 41 5.71 -9.79 11.02
N ASP A 42 6.40 -8.81 10.43
CA ASP A 42 5.78 -7.60 9.92
C ASP A 42 4.76 -7.96 8.84
N ILE A 43 3.47 -7.80 9.14
CA ILE A 43 2.38 -8.03 8.20
C ILE A 43 2.01 -6.68 7.58
N GLN A 44 2.25 -6.52 6.28
CA GLN A 44 1.71 -5.42 5.48
C GLN A 44 0.64 -5.99 4.55
N ILE A 45 -0.53 -5.36 4.50
CA ILE A 45 -1.64 -5.76 3.62
C ILE A 45 -1.78 -4.69 2.54
N LEU A 46 -1.88 -5.15 1.31
CA LEU A 46 -1.85 -4.38 0.08
C LEU A 46 -2.89 -4.99 -0.85
N ASP A 47 -3.94 -4.23 -1.15
CA ASP A 47 -4.99 -4.71 -2.03
C ASP A 47 -5.87 -3.57 -2.56
N ASP A 48 -6.55 -3.85 -3.67
CA ASP A 48 -7.75 -3.13 -4.10
C ASP A 48 -8.94 -3.68 -3.31
N PHE A 49 -9.30 -3.00 -2.23
CA PHE A 49 -10.42 -3.40 -1.40
C PHE A 49 -11.78 -3.00 -2.00
N ASN A 50 -11.78 -2.18 -3.06
CA ASN A 50 -12.97 -1.48 -3.56
C ASN A 50 -13.77 -0.83 -2.41
N ALA A 51 -13.03 -0.38 -1.39
CA ALA A 51 -13.54 0.16 -0.14
C ALA A 51 -13.41 1.68 -0.18
N ARG A 52 -14.54 2.37 -0.06
CA ARG A 52 -14.57 3.83 0.00
C ARG A 52 -14.76 4.18 1.47
N CYS A 53 -13.70 4.63 2.13
CA CYS A 53 -13.69 4.77 3.57
C CYS A 53 -14.11 6.16 4.07
N GLY A 54 -14.20 7.16 3.18
CA GLY A 54 -14.56 8.52 3.57
C GLY A 54 -13.76 9.02 4.77
N ASP A 55 -14.45 9.62 5.74
CA ASP A 55 -13.85 10.09 6.99
C ASP A 55 -13.99 9.13 8.18
N ASN A 56 -14.41 7.88 7.94
CA ASN A 56 -14.38 6.83 8.94
C ASN A 56 -12.96 6.59 9.46
N SER A 57 -12.79 6.49 10.77
CA SER A 57 -11.47 6.26 11.39
C SER A 57 -11.33 4.81 11.81
N GLU A 58 -10.17 4.21 11.55
CA GLU A 58 -9.77 2.92 12.12
C GLU A 58 -9.20 3.05 13.54
N MET A 59 -9.02 4.28 14.04
CA MET A 59 -8.43 4.57 15.35
C MET A 59 -9.48 4.68 16.45
N ILE A 60 -9.11 4.22 17.65
CA ILE A 60 -9.87 4.40 18.88
C ILE A 60 -9.37 5.65 19.62
N GLU A 61 -10.21 6.68 19.66
CA GLU A 61 -9.88 7.97 20.29
C GLU A 61 -9.43 7.81 21.75
N GLY A 62 -8.30 8.42 22.09
CA GLY A 62 -7.72 8.38 23.43
C GLY A 62 -6.97 7.08 23.78
N ILE A 63 -6.97 6.08 22.89
CA ILE A 63 -6.17 4.86 23.04
C ILE A 63 -5.02 4.86 22.03
N ASP A 64 -5.32 5.06 20.75
CA ASP A 64 -4.33 5.01 19.69
C ASP A 64 -3.58 6.34 19.58
N ASN A 65 -2.25 6.24 19.48
CA ASN A 65 -1.37 7.38 19.23
C ASN A 65 -0.85 7.33 17.79
N VAL A 66 -1.76 7.54 16.86
CA VAL A 66 -1.51 7.57 15.42
C VAL A 66 -1.92 8.95 14.90
N SER A 67 -1.28 9.43 13.82
CA SER A 67 -1.67 10.68 13.17
C SER A 67 -3.14 10.64 12.72
N LEU A 68 -3.74 11.73 12.25
CA LEU A 68 -5.06 11.67 11.60
C LEU A 68 -4.91 11.56 10.08
N ARG A 69 -5.87 10.94 9.41
CA ARG A 69 -5.93 10.94 7.93
C ARG A 69 -6.38 12.30 7.43
N THR A 70 -5.74 12.78 6.36
CA THR A 70 -6.19 13.92 5.57
C THR A 70 -7.04 13.41 4.41
N VAL A 71 -8.33 13.24 4.68
CA VAL A 71 -9.29 12.61 3.76
C VAL A 71 -9.39 13.39 2.44
N ILE A 72 -9.00 12.78 1.33
CA ILE A 72 -9.09 13.36 -0.02
C ILE A 72 -10.42 13.01 -0.71
N HIS A 73 -11.04 11.88 -0.34
CA HIS A 73 -12.29 11.41 -0.94
C HIS A 73 -13.32 11.03 0.14
N ARG A 74 -14.37 11.85 0.28
CA ARG A 74 -15.40 11.71 1.32
C ARG A 74 -16.52 10.70 1.02
N LYS A 75 -16.45 10.00 -0.12
CA LYS A 75 -17.50 9.04 -0.46
C LYS A 75 -17.28 7.76 0.34
N GLU A 76 -18.38 7.15 0.78
CA GLU A 76 -18.37 5.94 1.60
C GLU A 76 -19.17 4.81 0.96
N ASN A 77 -18.80 3.58 1.31
CA ASN A 77 -19.59 2.38 1.03
C ASN A 77 -19.46 1.36 2.17
N SER A 78 -20.31 0.33 2.15
CA SER A 78 -20.32 -0.72 3.18
C SER A 78 -19.01 -1.51 3.29
N HIS A 79 -18.23 -1.57 2.21
CA HIS A 79 -16.89 -2.19 2.25
C HIS A 79 -15.91 -1.33 3.05
N GLY A 80 -16.00 0.00 2.94
CA GLY A 80 -15.24 0.94 3.77
C GLY A 80 -15.51 0.74 5.26
N ASP A 81 -16.78 0.62 5.65
CA ASP A 81 -17.16 0.37 7.05
C ASP A 81 -16.56 -0.94 7.58
N LEU A 82 -16.64 -2.02 6.78
CA LEU A 82 -16.09 -3.33 7.14
C LEU A 82 -14.56 -3.30 7.22
N LEU A 83 -13.89 -2.62 6.27
CA LEU A 83 -12.45 -2.47 6.27
C LEU A 83 -11.97 -1.71 7.50
N MET A 84 -12.56 -0.55 7.79
CA MET A 84 -12.19 0.26 8.97
C MET A 84 -12.37 -0.55 10.27
N ASN A 85 -13.48 -1.27 10.42
CA ASN A 85 -13.70 -2.14 11.58
C ASN A 85 -12.64 -3.26 11.67
N PHE A 86 -12.34 -3.93 10.55
CA PHE A 86 -11.30 -4.96 10.50
C PHE A 86 -9.93 -4.41 10.92
N LEU A 87 -9.58 -3.20 10.46
CA LEU A 87 -8.32 -2.54 10.80
C LEU A 87 -8.25 -2.19 12.29
N THR A 88 -9.33 -1.62 12.84
CA THR A 88 -9.45 -1.32 14.28
C THR A 88 -9.24 -2.57 15.14
N VAL A 89 -9.94 -3.66 14.85
CA VAL A 89 -9.82 -4.89 15.67
C VAL A 89 -8.48 -5.60 15.49
N SER A 90 -7.79 -5.35 14.37
CA SER A 90 -6.50 -5.96 14.04
C SER A 90 -5.30 -5.10 14.44
N ASN A 91 -5.52 -3.91 15.02
CA ASN A 91 -4.46 -2.94 15.36
C ASN A 91 -3.61 -2.54 14.15
N LEU A 92 -4.28 -2.37 12.99
CA LEU A 92 -3.68 -1.94 11.73
C LEU A 92 -4.18 -0.53 11.38
N ALA A 93 -3.31 0.26 10.75
CA ALA A 93 -3.63 1.57 10.21
C ALA A 93 -3.47 1.58 8.70
N VAL A 94 -4.28 2.37 8.01
CA VAL A 94 -4.01 2.69 6.60
C VAL A 94 -2.91 3.74 6.54
N LEU A 95 -1.94 3.55 5.65
CA LEU A 95 -0.87 4.51 5.40
C LEU A 95 -1.34 5.67 4.49
N ASN A 96 -2.29 5.37 3.60
CA ASN A 96 -2.95 6.34 2.73
C ASN A 96 -3.46 7.52 3.56
N GLU A 97 -3.37 8.72 2.98
CA GLU A 97 -3.84 9.97 3.57
C GLU A 97 -3.12 10.39 4.87
N ARG A 98 -2.04 9.71 5.30
CA ARG A 98 -1.30 10.05 6.53
C ARG A 98 0.07 10.68 6.28
N VAL A 99 0.83 10.13 5.33
CA VAL A 99 2.24 10.48 5.12
C VAL A 99 2.49 10.82 3.65
N GLY A 100 3.36 11.78 3.37
CA GLY A 100 3.83 12.07 2.02
C GLY A 100 2.76 12.63 1.08
N SER A 101 2.86 12.26 -0.21
CA SER A 101 2.01 12.82 -1.29
C SER A 101 0.83 11.91 -1.57
N GLN A 102 -0.37 12.49 -1.60
CA GLN A 102 -1.64 11.78 -1.74
C GLN A 102 -2.32 12.16 -3.05
N ASP A 103 -2.94 11.19 -3.71
CA ASP A 103 -3.74 11.37 -4.93
C ASP A 103 -4.77 10.25 -5.02
N PHE A 104 -5.66 10.29 -6.01
CA PHE A 104 -6.63 9.22 -6.24
C PHE A 104 -5.95 7.94 -6.76
N MET A 105 -6.37 6.81 -6.20
CA MET A 105 -5.79 5.51 -6.50
C MET A 105 -6.44 4.86 -7.72
N CYS A 106 -7.68 5.23 -8.04
CA CYS A 106 -8.33 4.84 -9.28
C CYS A 106 -8.93 6.09 -9.95
N ILE A 107 -8.55 6.34 -11.21
CA ILE A 107 -8.98 7.46 -12.04
C ILE A 107 -9.54 6.88 -13.35
N SER A 108 -10.86 6.84 -13.46
CA SER A 108 -11.57 6.26 -14.61
C SER A 108 -12.51 7.27 -15.27
N ASN A 109 -13.12 6.88 -16.39
CA ASN A 109 -14.19 7.66 -17.02
C ASN A 109 -15.42 7.84 -16.12
N ASN A 110 -15.58 7.00 -15.08
CA ASN A 110 -16.69 7.07 -14.12
C ASN A 110 -16.36 7.94 -12.90
N GLY A 111 -15.19 8.59 -12.90
CA GLY A 111 -14.69 9.43 -11.82
C GLY A 111 -13.54 8.78 -11.06
N GLU A 112 -13.22 9.40 -9.93
CA GLU A 112 -12.03 9.14 -9.14
C GLU A 112 -12.39 8.48 -7.80
N SER A 113 -11.49 7.64 -7.27
CA SER A 113 -11.68 7.03 -5.96
C SER A 113 -10.38 6.59 -5.27
N VAL A 114 -10.47 6.53 -3.95
CA VAL A 114 -9.49 5.91 -3.05
C VAL A 114 -10.04 4.54 -2.68
N VAL A 115 -9.42 3.48 -3.21
CA VAL A 115 -9.88 2.08 -3.07
C VAL A 115 -8.74 1.10 -2.81
N ASP A 116 -7.52 1.45 -3.24
CA ASP A 116 -6.29 0.74 -2.94
C ASP A 116 -5.67 1.25 -1.64
N TYR A 117 -5.36 0.34 -0.72
CA TYR A 117 -4.83 0.70 0.59
C TYR A 117 -3.57 -0.09 0.95
N VAL A 118 -2.62 0.62 1.54
CA VAL A 118 -1.49 0.02 2.25
C VAL A 118 -1.82 0.02 3.74
N CYS A 119 -2.04 -1.14 4.31
CA CYS A 119 -2.36 -1.31 5.73
C CYS A 119 -1.16 -1.90 6.47
N ILE A 120 -0.76 -1.26 7.57
CA ILE A 120 0.41 -1.63 8.36
C ILE A 120 0.09 -1.66 9.85
N PRO A 121 0.84 -2.42 10.68
CA PRO A 121 0.64 -2.41 12.13
C PRO A 121 0.88 -1.01 12.69
N HIS A 122 0.10 -0.61 13.69
CA HIS A 122 0.25 0.72 14.33
C HIS A 122 1.69 0.99 14.78
N GLU A 123 2.37 -0.02 15.32
CA GLU A 123 3.76 0.05 15.78
C GLU A 123 4.77 0.37 14.66
N ASN A 124 4.43 0.09 13.40
CA ASN A 124 5.30 0.27 12.25
C ASN A 124 5.05 1.57 11.49
N LEU A 125 4.08 2.39 11.89
CA LEU A 125 3.84 3.68 11.23
C LEU A 125 5.07 4.60 11.23
N ASN A 126 5.85 4.56 12.31
CA ASN A 126 7.04 5.38 12.45
C ASN A 126 8.24 4.89 11.61
N THR A 127 8.16 3.67 11.05
CA THR A 127 9.22 3.14 10.17
C THR A 127 8.99 3.54 8.71
N ILE A 128 7.88 4.19 8.40
CA ILE A 128 7.60 4.68 7.04
C ILE A 128 8.34 6.00 6.81
N GLU A 129 9.30 5.97 5.89
CA GLU A 129 10.10 7.13 5.51
C GLU A 129 9.35 8.03 4.52
N SER A 130 8.65 7.41 3.57
CA SER A 130 7.94 8.10 2.51
C SER A 130 6.76 7.29 1.98
N PHE A 131 5.75 8.00 1.47
CA PHE A 131 4.62 7.44 0.74
C PHE A 131 4.22 8.40 -0.39
N SER A 132 3.92 7.86 -1.57
CA SER A 132 3.45 8.64 -2.71
C SER A 132 2.54 7.83 -3.61
N VAL A 133 1.51 8.48 -4.15
CA VAL A 133 0.68 7.96 -5.24
C VAL A 133 1.17 8.53 -6.57
N LEU A 134 1.46 7.66 -7.55
CA LEU A 134 1.80 8.05 -8.91
C LEU A 134 0.65 7.68 -9.85
N THR A 135 -0.03 8.68 -10.38
CA THR A 135 -1.10 8.50 -11.36
C THR A 135 -0.53 8.02 -12.69
N MET A 136 -1.31 7.25 -13.45
CA MET A 136 -0.87 6.79 -14.77
C MET A 136 -0.50 7.92 -15.75
N PRO A 137 -1.18 9.09 -15.77
CA PRO A 137 -0.72 10.24 -16.53
C PRO A 137 0.69 10.72 -16.15
N GLN A 138 1.04 10.75 -14.85
CA GLN A 138 2.39 11.10 -14.41
C GLN A 138 3.40 10.06 -14.90
N VAL A 139 3.10 8.77 -14.72
CA VAL A 139 3.96 7.68 -15.18
C VAL A 139 4.24 7.79 -16.68
N ILE A 140 3.20 7.98 -17.51
CA ILE A 140 3.34 8.08 -18.97
C ILE A 140 4.21 9.27 -19.37
N ASN A 141 4.03 10.42 -18.72
CA ASN A 141 4.85 11.60 -18.98
C ASN A 141 6.32 11.36 -18.63
N ASP A 142 6.59 10.61 -17.56
CA ASP A 142 7.95 10.31 -17.09
C ASP A 142 8.66 9.27 -17.97
N VAL A 143 7.97 8.21 -18.39
CA VAL A 143 8.60 7.13 -19.18
C VAL A 143 8.64 7.42 -20.69
N LEU A 144 7.94 8.46 -21.17
CA LEU A 144 7.84 8.84 -22.60
C LEU A 144 7.38 7.69 -23.53
N ILE A 145 6.65 6.71 -22.99
CA ILE A 145 6.10 5.58 -23.74
C ILE A 145 4.59 5.76 -23.84
N GLN A 146 4.03 5.56 -25.03
CA GLN A 146 2.58 5.48 -25.22
C GLN A 146 2.13 4.01 -25.20
N PRO A 147 1.57 3.52 -24.09
CA PRO A 147 1.08 2.16 -24.03
C PRO A 147 -0.24 2.02 -24.80
N ASN A 148 -0.50 0.82 -25.34
CA ASN A 148 -1.74 0.51 -26.06
C ASN A 148 -2.97 0.43 -25.12
N ALA A 149 -2.75 0.27 -23.82
CA ALA A 149 -3.77 0.30 -22.78
C ALA A 149 -3.14 0.89 -21.51
N ILE A 150 -3.90 1.71 -20.80
CA ILE A 150 -3.48 2.39 -19.57
C ILE A 150 -4.39 1.87 -18.46
N SER A 151 -3.80 1.56 -17.31
CA SER A 151 -4.58 1.19 -16.12
C SER A 151 -5.38 2.40 -15.64
N ASP A 152 -6.57 2.17 -15.11
CA ASP A 152 -7.28 3.21 -14.36
C ASP A 152 -6.67 3.37 -12.95
N ASP A 153 -5.86 2.40 -12.51
CA ASP A 153 -5.27 2.37 -11.18
C ASP A 153 -3.88 3.03 -11.16
N SER A 154 -3.69 3.91 -10.18
CA SER A 154 -2.43 4.57 -9.84
C SER A 154 -1.48 3.60 -9.12
N ILE A 155 -0.19 3.95 -9.10
CA ILE A 155 0.85 3.18 -8.42
C ILE A 155 1.03 3.72 -7.00
N LEU A 156 1.00 2.84 -6.01
CA LEU A 156 1.36 3.15 -4.63
C LEU A 156 2.84 2.85 -4.39
N LEU A 157 3.58 3.86 -3.93
CA LEU A 157 4.99 3.74 -3.58
C LEU A 157 5.21 4.11 -2.11
N TRP A 158 5.97 3.29 -1.38
CA TRP A 158 6.38 3.62 -0.02
C TRP A 158 7.74 3.04 0.34
N GLU A 159 8.39 3.71 1.27
CA GLU A 159 9.69 3.36 1.82
C GLU A 159 9.57 3.04 3.30
N VAL A 160 10.22 1.95 3.69
CA VAL A 160 10.20 1.42 5.04
C VAL A 160 11.65 1.30 5.48
N GLU A 161 11.97 1.89 6.62
CA GLU A 161 13.26 1.69 7.28
C GLU A 161 13.32 0.22 7.74
N THR A 162 14.33 -0.51 7.25
CA THR A 162 14.55 -1.92 7.65
C THR A 162 15.78 -2.02 8.52
N THR A 163 15.60 -2.27 9.82
CA THR A 163 16.70 -2.63 10.71
C THR A 163 17.17 -4.04 10.39
N VAL A 164 18.15 -4.17 9.48
CA VAL A 164 18.86 -5.43 9.29
C VAL A 164 19.85 -5.59 10.44
N GLN A 165 19.48 -6.38 11.45
CA GLN A 165 20.44 -6.90 12.42
C GLN A 165 21.36 -7.89 11.69
N ILE A 166 22.52 -7.42 11.23
CA ILE A 166 23.56 -8.30 10.70
C ILE A 166 24.17 -9.04 11.90
N GLU A 167 23.80 -10.31 12.08
CA GLU A 167 24.54 -11.19 12.97
C GLU A 167 25.97 -11.35 12.43
N VAL A 168 26.91 -10.61 13.01
CA VAL A 168 28.33 -10.84 12.75
C VAL A 168 28.68 -12.21 13.32
N PRO A 169 29.17 -13.17 12.50
CA PRO A 169 29.54 -14.47 13.01
C PRO A 169 30.62 -14.29 14.08
N LYS A 170 30.37 -14.85 15.27
CA LYS A 170 31.37 -14.88 16.35
C LYS A 170 32.63 -15.62 15.86
N PRO A 171 33.83 -15.12 16.23
CA PRO A 171 35.10 -15.68 15.78
C PRO A 171 35.31 -17.13 16.21
#